data_AF-A0A1X2H0Q3-F1
#
_entry.id   AF-A0A1X2H0Q3-F1
#
_cell.length_a   1.000
_cell.length_b   1.000
_cell.length_c   1.000
_cell.angle_alpha   90.00
_cell.angle_beta   90.00
_cell.angle_gamma   90.00
#
_symmetry.space_group_name_H-M   'P 1'
#
loop_
_entity.id
_entity.type
_entity.pdbx_description
1 polymer ?
#
loop_
_entity_poly.entity_id
_entity_poly.type
_entity_poly.pdbx_seq_one_letter_code
_entity_poly.pdbx_strand_id
1 'polypeptide(L)'
;MSVWLIGLILLSTIASGLTVRPDQRIVATGDLHGDLDNTLRILQFTGLVNSDATWTAGDTIWGDVVDRGVDTIPLYKLIQRLRAEAAAAGGAVVSTLGNHEVMNMIGDWRYVHPSDIASFGGTAARAEAFSPEGWIGEELLQWNVTAVVGSSLFCHGGVHFGYATPHGTKINDEAKRILPDYIASHGSHHHDPYGVFGSQGPTWYRGYALDSEDEVCPLLEKALKELQVDRMVMGHTVQRDGHIRTRCGGRAILIDIGISHVYGGYPGALEIMGDQIAAIYDNGRRELLTPTGQNTRHDEL
;
A
#
# COMPACT_ATOMS: atom_id res chain seq x y z
N MET A 1 -45.16 -20.03 6.37
CA MET A 1 -44.39 -18.96 7.04
C MET A 1 -42.97 -19.47 7.21
N SER A 2 -42.08 -19.14 6.28
CA SER A 2 -40.69 -19.60 6.29
C SER A 2 -39.81 -18.40 6.58
N VAL A 3 -39.26 -18.35 7.79
CA VAL A 3 -38.31 -17.34 8.22
C VAL A 3 -36.94 -17.71 7.66
N TRP A 4 -36.40 -16.88 6.78
CA TRP A 4 -35.02 -16.96 6.36
C TRP A 4 -34.14 -16.41 7.49
N LEU A 5 -33.35 -17.28 8.13
CA LEU A 5 -32.23 -16.86 8.96
C LEU A 5 -31.18 -16.24 8.04
N ILE A 6 -31.05 -14.92 8.04
CA ILE A 6 -29.85 -14.24 7.54
C ILE A 6 -28.75 -14.56 8.55
N GLY A 7 -27.82 -15.42 8.17
CA GLY A 7 -26.60 -15.64 8.93
C GLY A 7 -25.78 -14.35 8.92
N LEU A 8 -25.76 -13.65 10.05
CA LEU A 8 -24.69 -12.70 10.33
C LEU A 8 -23.40 -13.50 10.43
N ILE A 9 -22.54 -13.40 9.42
CA ILE A 9 -21.13 -13.72 9.62
C ILE A 9 -20.57 -12.60 10.49
N LEU A 10 -20.52 -12.83 11.79
CA LEU A 10 -19.66 -12.06 12.68
C LEU A 10 -18.21 -12.28 12.22
N LEU A 11 -17.63 -11.29 11.54
CA LEU A 11 -16.18 -11.15 11.43
C LEU A 11 -15.62 -10.73 12.80
N SER A 12 -15.61 -11.68 13.71
CA SER A 12 -14.82 -11.64 14.94
C SER A 12 -13.49 -12.28 14.61
N THR A 13 -12.45 -11.46 14.37
CA THR A 13 -11.09 -11.66 14.90
C THR A 13 -10.20 -10.50 14.50
N ILE A 14 -9.45 -9.98 15.47
CA ILE A 14 -8.23 -9.20 15.31
C ILE A 14 -7.27 -10.04 14.45
N ALA A 15 -7.35 -9.93 13.12
CA ALA A 15 -6.52 -10.73 12.24
C ALA A 15 -5.13 -10.07 12.14
N SER A 16 -4.14 -10.70 12.76
CA SER A 16 -2.73 -10.29 12.82
C SER A 16 -1.99 -10.38 11.47
N GLY A 17 -2.68 -10.15 10.35
CA GLY A 17 -2.21 -10.35 8.98
C GLY A 17 -3.06 -11.33 8.19
N LEU A 18 -3.01 -11.23 6.86
CA LEU A 18 -3.65 -12.17 5.94
C LEU A 18 -2.70 -13.37 5.73
N THR A 19 -3.11 -14.55 6.20
CA THR A 19 -2.37 -15.79 5.91
C THR A 19 -2.55 -16.16 4.44
N VAL A 20 -1.46 -16.47 3.75
CA VAL A 20 -1.45 -16.87 2.34
C VAL A 20 -0.85 -18.24 2.18
N ARG A 21 -1.33 -19.00 1.19
CA ARG A 21 -0.67 -20.25 0.81
C ARG A 21 0.63 -19.95 0.03
N PRO A 22 1.64 -20.83 0.05
CA PRO A 22 2.88 -20.60 -0.69
C PRO A 22 2.69 -20.38 -2.20
N ASP A 23 1.66 -20.97 -2.79
CA ASP A 23 1.30 -20.84 -4.20
C ASP A 23 0.35 -19.66 -4.50
N GLN A 24 -0.17 -19.01 -3.45
CA GLN A 24 -1.08 -17.87 -3.62
C GLN A 24 -0.29 -16.64 -4.06
N ARG A 25 -0.79 -16.01 -5.12
CA ARG A 25 -0.14 -14.88 -5.77
C ARG A 25 -0.48 -13.57 -5.06
N ILE A 26 0.55 -12.75 -4.84
CA ILE A 26 0.41 -11.37 -4.39
C ILE A 26 0.99 -10.46 -5.46
N VAL A 27 0.25 -9.42 -5.83
CA VAL A 27 0.72 -8.33 -6.70
C VAL A 27 0.65 -7.02 -5.91
N ALA A 28 1.68 -6.19 -5.93
CA ALA A 28 1.68 -4.91 -5.23
C ALA A 28 2.16 -3.80 -6.15
N THR A 29 1.46 -2.67 -6.11
CA THR A 29 1.81 -1.44 -6.82
C THR A 29 2.35 -0.41 -5.84
N GLY A 30 3.31 0.39 -6.30
CA GLY A 30 3.70 1.60 -5.58
C GLY A 30 2.67 2.70 -5.75
N ASP A 31 3.03 3.91 -5.34
CA ASP A 31 2.16 5.08 -5.34
C ASP A 31 1.57 5.36 -6.73
N LEU A 32 0.24 5.19 -6.87
CA LEU A 32 -0.46 5.38 -8.14
C LEU A 32 -0.55 6.84 -8.53
N HIS A 33 -0.61 7.74 -7.55
CA HIS A 33 -0.64 9.17 -7.82
C HIS A 33 -1.69 9.55 -8.86
N GLY A 34 -2.90 8.96 -8.68
CA GLY A 34 -4.16 9.35 -9.34
C GLY A 34 -4.03 9.37 -10.84
N ASP A 35 -3.30 8.39 -11.34
CA ASP A 35 -3.06 8.09 -12.74
C ASP A 35 -3.82 6.80 -13.07
N LEU A 36 -5.09 6.97 -13.45
CA LEU A 36 -5.97 5.83 -13.74
C LEU A 36 -5.45 5.03 -14.94
N ASP A 37 -4.88 5.70 -15.94
CA ASP A 37 -4.40 5.07 -17.16
C ASP A 37 -3.24 4.12 -16.89
N ASN A 38 -2.20 4.57 -16.16
CA ASN A 38 -1.10 3.68 -15.78
C ASN A 38 -1.55 2.61 -14.79
N THR A 39 -2.50 2.91 -13.90
CA THR A 39 -3.10 1.91 -13.01
C THR A 39 -3.74 0.78 -13.83
N LEU A 40 -4.67 1.11 -14.73
CA LEU A 40 -5.36 0.13 -15.57
C LEU A 40 -4.37 -0.66 -16.43
N ARG A 41 -3.34 0.00 -16.97
CA ARG A 41 -2.28 -0.67 -17.72
C ARG A 41 -1.58 -1.73 -16.88
N ILE A 42 -1.20 -1.40 -15.65
CA ILE A 42 -0.58 -2.35 -14.70
C ILE A 42 -1.52 -3.51 -14.39
N LEU A 43 -2.77 -3.20 -14.02
CA LEU A 43 -3.75 -4.23 -13.68
C LEU A 43 -3.99 -5.19 -14.86
N GLN A 44 -3.94 -4.69 -16.10
CA GLN A 44 -4.12 -5.50 -17.31
C GLN A 44 -2.90 -6.40 -17.59
N PHE A 45 -1.68 -5.86 -17.66
CA PHE A 45 -0.51 -6.71 -17.98
C PHE A 45 -0.13 -7.66 -16.84
N THR A 46 -0.52 -7.36 -15.60
CA THR A 46 -0.39 -8.30 -14.46
C THR A 46 -1.48 -9.37 -14.45
N GLY A 47 -2.50 -9.24 -15.29
CA GLY A 47 -3.65 -10.14 -15.36
C GLY A 47 -4.62 -10.00 -14.18
N LEU A 48 -4.51 -8.92 -13.39
CA LEU A 48 -5.44 -8.63 -12.29
C LEU A 48 -6.84 -8.35 -12.83
N VAL A 49 -6.93 -7.62 -13.94
CA VAL A 49 -8.18 -7.30 -14.62
C VAL A 49 -8.12 -7.57 -16.12
N ASN A 50 -9.29 -7.76 -16.74
CA ASN A 50 -9.43 -7.83 -18.20
C ASN A 50 -9.47 -6.44 -18.86
N SER A 51 -9.72 -6.40 -20.18
CA SER A 51 -9.85 -5.16 -20.96
C SER A 51 -10.97 -4.23 -20.47
N ASP A 52 -11.99 -4.77 -19.81
CA ASP A 52 -13.13 -4.04 -19.26
C ASP A 52 -12.90 -3.61 -17.79
N ALA A 53 -11.66 -3.75 -17.29
CA ALA A 53 -11.27 -3.48 -15.91
C ALA A 53 -12.05 -4.29 -14.86
N THR A 54 -12.46 -5.51 -15.21
CA THR A 54 -13.13 -6.47 -14.31
C THR A 54 -12.11 -7.46 -13.77
N TRP A 55 -12.20 -7.82 -12.49
CA TRP A 55 -11.31 -8.77 -11.82
C TRP A 55 -11.29 -10.13 -12.51
N THR A 56 -10.09 -10.63 -12.81
CA THR A 56 -9.86 -11.96 -13.41
C THR A 56 -8.80 -12.78 -12.67
N ALA A 57 -8.29 -12.28 -11.55
CA ALA A 57 -7.10 -12.80 -10.90
C ALA A 57 -7.34 -13.95 -9.91
N GLY A 58 -8.58 -14.49 -9.85
CA GLY A 58 -8.95 -15.53 -8.89
C GLY A 58 -8.68 -15.09 -7.45
N ASP A 59 -7.88 -15.87 -6.73
CA ASP A 59 -7.53 -15.67 -5.32
C ASP A 59 -6.29 -14.78 -5.08
N THR A 60 -5.84 -14.06 -6.11
CA THR A 60 -4.71 -13.11 -6.00
C THR A 60 -5.01 -12.00 -4.99
N ILE A 61 -3.98 -11.54 -4.29
CA ILE A 61 -4.05 -10.36 -3.42
C ILE A 61 -3.39 -9.18 -4.11
N TRP A 62 -4.08 -8.03 -4.21
CA TRP A 62 -3.52 -6.78 -4.73
C TRP A 62 -3.36 -5.73 -3.61
N GLY A 63 -2.19 -5.08 -3.51
CA GLY A 63 -1.94 -3.98 -2.56
C GLY A 63 -1.51 -2.67 -3.20
N ASP A 64 -1.90 -1.54 -2.59
CA ASP A 64 -1.82 -0.23 -3.24
C ASP A 64 -1.81 1.03 -2.30
N VAL A 65 -1.38 2.18 -2.87
CA VAL A 65 -1.48 3.55 -2.33
C VAL A 65 -1.96 4.50 -3.44
N VAL A 66 -3.02 5.27 -3.20
CA VAL A 66 -3.86 5.87 -4.27
C VAL A 66 -3.51 7.32 -4.62
N ASP A 67 -2.90 8.07 -3.71
CA ASP A 67 -3.03 9.54 -3.72
C ASP A 67 -2.15 10.35 -4.66
N ARG A 68 -2.52 11.62 -4.95
CA ARG A 68 -2.01 12.63 -5.94
C ARG A 68 -2.62 12.40 -7.32
N GLY A 69 -2.59 13.32 -8.28
CA GLY A 69 -3.16 13.10 -9.63
C GLY A 69 -4.51 13.76 -9.88
N VAL A 70 -5.09 13.50 -11.06
CA VAL A 70 -6.33 14.15 -11.54
C VAL A 70 -7.51 13.18 -11.65
N ASP A 71 -7.25 11.89 -11.42
CA ASP A 71 -8.22 10.80 -11.54
C ASP A 71 -8.58 10.21 -10.16
N THR A 72 -8.54 11.00 -9.09
CA THR A 72 -8.78 10.51 -7.72
C THR A 72 -10.15 9.81 -7.60
N ILE A 73 -11.22 10.47 -8.06
CA ILE A 73 -12.58 9.92 -7.99
C ILE A 73 -12.71 8.56 -8.72
N PRO A 74 -12.38 8.46 -10.03
CA PRO A 74 -12.51 7.18 -10.73
C PRO A 74 -11.57 6.11 -10.18
N LEU A 75 -10.40 6.47 -9.65
CA LEU A 75 -9.46 5.50 -9.07
C LEU A 75 -9.99 4.90 -7.75
N TYR A 76 -10.50 5.70 -6.82
CA TYR A 76 -11.16 5.16 -5.60
C TYR A 76 -12.37 4.29 -5.96
N LYS A 77 -13.19 4.70 -6.93
CA LYS A 77 -14.32 3.88 -7.40
C LYS A 77 -13.87 2.55 -8.01
N LEU A 78 -12.79 2.55 -8.79
CA LEU A 78 -12.20 1.34 -9.34
C LEU A 78 -11.75 0.40 -8.22
N ILE A 79 -11.00 0.91 -7.24
CA ILE A 79 -10.47 0.11 -6.12
C ILE A 79 -11.60 -0.45 -5.25
N GLN A 80 -12.62 0.35 -4.93
CA GLN A 80 -13.82 -0.09 -4.21
C GLN A 80 -14.53 -1.23 -4.94
N ARG A 81 -14.71 -1.11 -6.26
CA ARG A 81 -15.31 -2.16 -7.08
C ARG A 81 -14.44 -3.42 -7.10
N LEU A 82 -13.16 -3.29 -7.39
CA LEU A 82 -12.22 -4.42 -7.46
C LEU A 82 -12.08 -5.12 -6.12
N ARG A 83 -12.21 -4.43 -4.99
CA ARG A 83 -12.22 -5.06 -3.67
C ARG A 83 -13.39 -6.04 -3.51
N ALA A 84 -14.58 -5.65 -3.96
CA ALA A 84 -15.76 -6.52 -3.94
C ALA A 84 -15.62 -7.69 -4.91
N GLU A 85 -15.14 -7.44 -6.13
CA GLU A 85 -14.93 -8.48 -7.15
C GLU A 85 -13.86 -9.50 -6.73
N ALA A 86 -12.73 -9.03 -6.20
CA ALA A 86 -11.66 -9.87 -5.68
C ALA A 86 -12.16 -10.77 -4.55
N ALA A 87 -12.86 -10.19 -3.56
CA ALA A 87 -13.43 -10.96 -2.46
C ALA A 87 -14.41 -12.04 -2.95
N ALA A 88 -15.24 -11.74 -3.95
CA ALA A 88 -16.15 -12.71 -4.55
C ALA A 88 -15.43 -13.85 -5.29
N ALA A 89 -14.22 -13.61 -5.79
CA ALA A 89 -13.36 -14.60 -6.45
C ALA A 89 -12.41 -15.35 -5.49
N GLY A 90 -12.46 -15.05 -4.18
CA GLY A 90 -11.57 -15.64 -3.17
C GLY A 90 -10.23 -14.91 -3.00
N GLY A 91 -10.04 -13.77 -3.68
CA GLY A 91 -8.88 -12.88 -3.56
C GLY A 91 -9.14 -11.72 -2.61
N ALA A 92 -8.26 -10.72 -2.64
CA ALA A 92 -8.43 -9.51 -1.84
C ALA A 92 -7.74 -8.28 -2.46
N VAL A 93 -8.26 -7.10 -2.13
CA VAL A 93 -7.56 -5.82 -2.35
C VAL A 93 -7.26 -5.19 -1.00
N VAL A 94 -5.98 -5.00 -0.70
CA VAL A 94 -5.45 -4.57 0.60
C VAL A 94 -4.75 -3.23 0.46
N SER A 95 -5.38 -2.16 0.94
CA SER A 95 -4.81 -0.81 0.89
C SER A 95 -4.19 -0.43 2.24
N THR A 96 -3.11 0.35 2.20
CA THR A 96 -2.52 0.97 3.40
C THR A 96 -2.62 2.49 3.31
N LEU A 97 -2.79 3.16 4.44
CA LEU A 97 -2.72 4.63 4.49
C LEU A 97 -1.33 5.11 4.09
N GLY A 98 -1.26 5.95 3.07
CA GLY A 98 -0.10 6.78 2.78
C GLY A 98 -0.12 8.09 3.55
N ASN A 99 0.95 8.88 3.46
CA ASN A 99 0.97 10.22 4.07
C ASN A 99 -0.12 11.13 3.48
N HIS A 100 -0.54 10.77 2.29
CA HIS A 100 -1.12 11.61 1.29
C HIS A 100 -2.66 11.48 1.45
N GLU A 101 -3.18 10.25 1.67
CA GLU A 101 -4.49 10.01 2.27
C GLU A 101 -4.68 10.78 3.59
N VAL A 102 -3.70 10.72 4.49
CA VAL A 102 -3.74 11.42 5.77
C VAL A 102 -3.78 12.94 5.56
N MET A 103 -2.93 13.48 4.68
CA MET A 103 -2.93 14.90 4.32
C MET A 103 -4.29 15.38 3.80
N ASN A 104 -4.94 14.60 2.93
CA ASN A 104 -6.26 14.96 2.42
C ASN A 104 -7.33 15.01 3.53
N MET A 105 -7.32 14.04 4.45
CA MET A 105 -8.28 13.98 5.57
C MET A 105 -8.10 15.14 6.57
N ILE A 106 -6.86 15.63 6.77
CA ILE A 106 -6.61 16.81 7.65
C ILE A 106 -6.82 18.16 6.94
N GLY A 107 -7.15 18.16 5.64
CA GLY A 107 -7.33 19.37 4.84
C GLY A 107 -6.03 19.98 4.28
N ASP A 108 -4.93 19.23 4.29
CA ASP A 108 -3.66 19.64 3.71
C ASP A 108 -3.59 19.25 2.23
N TRP A 109 -3.90 20.20 1.36
CA TRP A 109 -3.97 19.97 -0.09
C TRP A 109 -2.80 20.58 -0.87
N ARG A 110 -1.65 20.81 -0.22
CA ARG A 110 -0.46 21.42 -0.85
C ARG A 110 0.03 20.71 -2.11
N TYR A 111 -0.31 19.43 -2.28
CA TYR A 111 0.07 18.59 -3.42
C TYR A 111 -1.09 18.19 -4.35
N VAL A 112 -2.31 18.66 -4.08
CA VAL A 112 -3.50 18.33 -4.88
C VAL A 112 -3.55 19.25 -6.11
N HIS A 113 -3.75 18.66 -7.29
CA HIS A 113 -3.86 19.44 -8.52
C HIS A 113 -5.21 20.21 -8.58
N PRO A 114 -5.25 21.48 -9.03
CA PRO A 114 -6.49 22.26 -9.06
C PRO A 114 -7.62 21.62 -9.88
N SER A 115 -7.31 20.90 -10.97
CA SER A 115 -8.34 20.20 -11.75
C SER A 115 -8.96 19.03 -11.00
N ASP A 116 -8.22 18.38 -10.10
CA ASP A 116 -8.75 17.32 -9.24
C ASP A 116 -9.71 17.94 -8.21
N ILE A 117 -9.37 19.08 -7.59
CA ILE A 117 -10.33 19.84 -6.76
C ILE A 117 -11.59 20.19 -7.56
N ALA A 118 -11.44 20.63 -8.81
CA ALA A 118 -12.57 20.94 -9.69
C ALA A 118 -13.42 19.71 -10.02
N SER A 119 -12.83 18.51 -10.16
CA SER A 119 -13.59 17.28 -10.44
C SER A 119 -14.48 16.83 -9.29
N PHE A 120 -14.17 17.23 -8.04
CA PHE A 120 -15.07 17.05 -6.90
C PHE A 120 -16.24 18.06 -6.89
N GLY A 121 -16.21 19.11 -7.71
CA GLY A 121 -17.14 20.24 -7.64
C GLY A 121 -16.65 21.40 -6.78
N GLY A 122 -15.35 21.44 -6.47
CA GLY A 122 -14.71 22.49 -5.69
C GLY A 122 -14.23 22.03 -4.31
N THR A 123 -13.65 22.96 -3.56
CA THR A 123 -13.00 22.70 -2.27
C THR A 123 -13.95 22.11 -1.22
N ALA A 124 -15.16 22.66 -1.09
CA ALA A 124 -16.15 22.18 -0.12
C ALA A 124 -16.52 20.71 -0.38
N ALA A 125 -16.78 20.34 -1.63
CA ALA A 125 -17.15 18.98 -1.99
C ALA A 125 -15.97 17.99 -1.86
N ARG A 126 -14.72 18.43 -2.09
CA ARG A 126 -13.53 17.62 -1.78
C ARG A 126 -13.41 17.38 -0.27
N ALA A 127 -13.51 18.44 0.54
CA ALA A 127 -13.44 18.33 1.99
C ALA A 127 -14.51 17.37 2.53
N GLU A 128 -15.74 17.45 2.00
CA GLU A 128 -16.82 16.54 2.36
C GLU A 128 -16.52 15.09 1.92
N ALA A 129 -15.98 14.86 0.73
CA ALA A 129 -15.64 13.50 0.28
C ALA A 129 -14.60 12.80 1.17
N PHE A 130 -13.61 13.56 1.66
CA PHE A 130 -12.54 13.08 2.55
C PHE A 130 -12.84 13.23 4.04
N SER A 131 -13.99 13.78 4.43
CA SER A 131 -14.36 13.87 5.85
C SER A 131 -14.68 12.48 6.42
N PRO A 132 -14.71 12.31 7.75
CA PRO A 132 -15.09 11.04 8.38
C PRO A 132 -16.44 10.47 7.92
N GLU A 133 -17.37 11.34 7.50
CA GLU A 133 -18.69 11.00 6.96
C GLU A 133 -18.73 10.92 5.42
N GLY A 134 -17.63 11.28 4.76
CA GLY A 134 -17.47 11.28 3.32
C GLY A 134 -17.25 9.88 2.75
N TRP A 135 -17.65 9.67 1.50
CA TRP A 135 -17.56 8.37 0.84
C TRP A 135 -16.13 7.85 0.64
N ILE A 136 -15.11 8.73 0.67
CA ILE A 136 -13.69 8.32 0.69
C ILE A 136 -13.22 8.21 2.15
N GLY A 137 -13.50 9.21 2.99
CA GLY A 137 -12.99 9.24 4.36
C GLY A 137 -13.50 8.09 5.24
N GLU A 138 -14.77 7.69 5.10
CA GLU A 138 -15.34 6.53 5.80
C GLU A 138 -14.52 5.26 5.53
N GLU A 139 -14.07 5.07 4.29
CA GLU A 139 -13.23 3.95 3.89
C GLU A 139 -11.81 4.08 4.43
N LEU A 140 -11.18 5.26 4.29
CA LEU A 140 -9.82 5.51 4.75
C LEU A 140 -9.67 5.30 6.27
N LEU A 141 -10.71 5.59 7.05
CA LEU A 141 -10.73 5.32 8.49
C LEU A 141 -10.64 3.82 8.83
N GLN A 142 -10.97 2.93 7.89
CA GLN A 142 -10.83 1.48 8.07
C GLN A 142 -9.43 0.98 7.73
N TRP A 143 -8.68 1.73 6.92
CA TRP A 143 -7.36 1.33 6.46
C TRP A 143 -6.34 1.37 7.60
N ASN A 144 -5.33 0.52 7.49
CA ASN A 144 -4.21 0.46 8.42
C ASN A 144 -3.01 1.20 7.82
N VAL A 145 -2.07 1.67 8.66
CA VAL A 145 -0.80 2.22 8.20
C VAL A 145 0.20 1.14 7.76
N THR A 146 -0.07 -0.12 8.14
CA THR A 146 0.69 -1.31 7.73
C THR A 146 -0.24 -2.49 7.47
N ALA A 147 0.14 -3.39 6.56
CA ALA A 147 -0.56 -4.64 6.32
C ALA A 147 0.43 -5.80 6.25
N VAL A 148 0.16 -6.88 6.99
CA VAL A 148 0.94 -8.13 6.85
C VAL A 148 0.18 -9.08 5.93
N VAL A 149 0.84 -9.56 4.88
CA VAL A 149 0.32 -10.56 3.95
C VAL A 149 1.38 -11.64 3.77
N GLY A 150 1.08 -12.86 4.22
CA GLY A 150 2.09 -13.91 4.35
C GLY A 150 3.21 -13.49 5.29
N SER A 151 4.46 -13.61 4.82
CA SER A 151 5.65 -13.16 5.57
C SER A 151 6.16 -11.77 5.15
N SER A 152 5.34 -10.99 4.45
CA SER A 152 5.70 -9.64 4.01
C SER A 152 4.86 -8.60 4.74
N LEU A 153 5.50 -7.53 5.23
CA LEU A 153 4.82 -6.32 5.69
C LEU A 153 4.83 -5.27 4.58
N PHE A 154 3.66 -4.72 4.29
CA PHE A 154 3.43 -3.62 3.35
C PHE A 154 3.16 -2.35 4.13
N CYS A 155 3.81 -1.26 3.75
CA CYS A 155 3.54 0.08 4.27
C CYS A 155 3.94 1.13 3.23
N HIS A 156 3.51 2.36 3.46
CA HIS A 156 3.77 3.42 2.51
C HIS A 156 5.23 3.89 2.53
N GLY A 157 5.76 4.34 3.67
CA GLY A 157 7.15 4.81 3.78
C GLY A 157 8.12 3.75 4.30
N GLY A 158 7.86 3.24 5.51
CA GLY A 158 8.70 2.26 6.19
C GLY A 158 8.46 2.23 7.69
N VAL A 159 8.50 1.04 8.32
CA VAL A 159 8.32 0.94 9.77
C VAL A 159 9.68 1.04 10.46
N HIS A 160 10.05 2.23 10.91
CA HIS A 160 11.23 2.41 11.75
C HIS A 160 11.14 1.52 13.00
N PHE A 161 12.27 0.97 13.46
CA PHE A 161 12.33 0.03 14.61
C PHE A 161 11.59 0.54 15.87
N GLY A 162 11.61 1.84 16.12
CA GLY A 162 10.88 2.45 17.25
C GLY A 162 9.35 2.25 17.23
N TYR A 163 8.77 1.96 16.06
CA TYR A 163 7.34 1.63 15.89
C TYR A 163 7.10 0.14 15.63
N ALA A 164 8.16 -0.67 15.52
CA ALA A 164 8.06 -2.08 15.20
C ALA A 164 7.41 -2.84 16.36
N THR A 165 6.27 -3.47 16.06
CA THR A 165 5.53 -4.33 16.99
C THR A 165 5.05 -5.56 16.23
N PRO A 166 4.85 -6.71 16.89
CA PRO A 166 4.48 -7.95 16.20
C PRO A 166 3.33 -7.75 15.20
N HIS A 167 3.60 -8.05 13.94
CA HIS A 167 2.69 -7.90 12.80
C HIS A 167 2.12 -6.48 12.57
N GLY A 168 2.75 -5.44 13.13
CA GLY A 168 2.30 -4.04 13.01
C GLY A 168 0.99 -3.72 13.74
N THR A 169 0.48 -4.61 14.59
CA THR A 169 -0.86 -4.46 15.19
C THR A 169 -0.97 -3.22 16.08
N LYS A 170 -0.02 -3.00 16.99
CA LYS A 170 -0.09 -1.86 17.91
C LYS A 170 0.04 -0.52 17.21
N ILE A 171 0.85 -0.43 16.15
CA ILE A 171 0.97 0.83 15.40
C ILE A 171 -0.29 1.10 14.57
N ASN A 172 -0.95 0.06 14.06
CA ASN A 172 -2.26 0.18 13.42
C ASN A 172 -3.35 0.60 14.43
N ASP A 173 -3.39 -0.03 15.60
CA ASP A 173 -4.34 0.31 16.67
C ASP A 173 -4.16 1.75 17.13
N GLU A 174 -2.91 2.18 17.34
CA GLU A 174 -2.61 3.55 17.74
C GLU A 174 -2.98 4.55 16.64
N ALA A 175 -2.62 4.27 15.38
CA ALA A 175 -2.99 5.11 14.24
C ALA A 175 -4.52 5.28 14.17
N LYS A 176 -5.28 4.18 14.28
CA LYS A 176 -6.75 4.21 14.27
C LYS A 176 -7.33 4.96 15.45
N ARG A 177 -6.72 4.84 16.63
CA ARG A 177 -7.15 5.53 17.85
C ARG A 177 -7.01 7.04 17.74
N ILE A 178 -5.89 7.54 17.18
CA ILE A 178 -5.59 8.97 17.14
C ILE A 178 -6.10 9.68 15.89
N LEU A 179 -6.33 8.95 14.78
CA LEU A 179 -6.67 9.54 13.49
C LEU A 179 -7.89 10.49 13.53
N PRO A 180 -9.02 10.18 14.22
CA PRO A 180 -10.15 11.11 14.30
C PRO A 180 -9.80 12.46 14.93
N ASP A 181 -9.06 12.47 16.04
CA ASP A 181 -8.62 13.68 16.71
C ASP A 181 -7.56 14.44 15.89
N TYR A 182 -6.70 13.70 15.19
CA TYR A 182 -5.72 14.26 14.27
C TYR A 182 -6.40 14.98 13.09
N ILE A 183 -7.49 14.40 12.55
CA ILE A 183 -8.35 15.01 11.53
C ILE A 183 -9.04 16.27 12.07
N ALA A 184 -9.73 16.17 13.21
CA ALA A 184 -10.47 17.28 13.80
C ALA A 184 -9.57 18.46 14.17
N SER A 185 -8.30 18.21 14.46
CA SER A 185 -7.30 19.22 14.79
C SER A 185 -6.49 19.72 13.59
N HIS A 186 -6.85 19.32 12.36
CA HIS A 186 -6.15 19.68 11.12
C HIS A 186 -4.65 19.34 11.16
N GLY A 187 -4.32 18.16 11.69
CA GLY A 187 -2.97 17.62 11.69
C GLY A 187 -2.07 18.13 12.83
N SER A 188 -2.66 18.62 13.92
CA SER A 188 -1.89 19.09 15.08
C SER A 188 -1.08 17.98 15.73
N HIS A 189 0.23 18.20 15.90
CA HIS A 189 1.14 17.26 16.57
C HIS A 189 0.75 16.94 18.03
N HIS A 190 -0.04 17.80 18.69
CA HIS A 190 -0.56 17.49 20.02
C HIS A 190 -1.49 16.27 20.03
N HIS A 191 -2.12 15.96 18.89
CA HIS A 191 -2.96 14.79 18.68
C HIS A 191 -2.22 13.63 17.99
N ASP A 192 -0.91 13.76 17.79
CA ASP A 192 0.00 12.69 17.37
C ASP A 192 1.29 12.74 18.21
N PRO A 193 1.21 12.49 19.53
CA PRO A 193 2.32 12.67 20.44
C PRO A 193 3.48 11.71 20.18
N TYR A 194 3.23 10.61 19.48
CA TYR A 194 4.24 9.61 19.10
C TYR A 194 4.74 9.78 17.67
N GLY A 195 4.23 10.73 16.89
CA GLY A 195 4.68 11.00 15.53
C GLY A 195 4.35 9.88 14.53
N VAL A 196 3.24 9.15 14.72
CA VAL A 196 2.76 8.08 13.82
C VAL A 196 2.55 8.61 12.40
N PHE A 197 2.04 9.83 12.26
CA PHE A 197 1.87 10.53 10.98
C PHE A 197 2.99 11.55 10.71
N GLY A 198 4.03 11.55 11.55
CA GLY A 198 5.22 12.39 11.42
C GLY A 198 6.32 11.75 10.56
N SER A 199 7.44 12.44 10.40
CA SER A 199 8.54 12.06 9.48
C SER A 199 9.23 10.72 9.79
N GLN A 200 9.13 10.23 11.02
CA GLN A 200 9.64 8.92 11.42
C GLN A 200 8.57 7.82 11.40
N GLY A 201 7.30 8.22 11.24
CA GLY A 201 6.16 7.32 11.24
C GLY A 201 6.04 6.51 9.94
N PRO A 202 5.22 5.44 9.93
CA PRO A 202 5.12 4.50 8.82
C PRO A 202 4.74 5.12 7.47
N THR A 203 4.05 6.26 7.49
CA THR A 203 3.58 6.95 6.29
C THR A 203 4.61 7.91 5.69
N TRP A 204 5.74 8.19 6.37
CA TRP A 204 6.72 9.18 5.88
C TRP A 204 8.17 8.74 5.96
N TYR A 205 8.49 7.70 6.74
CA TYR A 205 9.88 7.30 6.95
C TYR A 205 10.56 6.91 5.63
N ARG A 206 11.73 7.50 5.35
CA ARG A 206 12.50 7.29 4.11
C ARG A 206 13.86 6.62 4.32
N GLY A 207 14.26 6.36 5.56
CA GLY A 207 15.63 5.90 5.85
C GLY A 207 15.99 4.61 5.12
N TYR A 208 15.10 3.61 5.13
CA TYR A 208 15.30 2.36 4.38
C TYR A 208 15.41 2.53 2.87
N ALA A 209 15.01 3.67 2.31
CA ALA A 209 15.13 3.98 0.89
C ALA A 209 16.36 4.85 0.57
N LEU A 210 16.77 5.76 1.47
CA LEU A 210 17.74 6.82 1.17
C LEU A 210 19.10 6.66 1.85
N ASP A 211 19.14 6.18 3.09
CA ASP A 211 20.37 6.14 3.88
C ASP A 211 21.23 4.93 3.48
N SER A 212 22.49 4.86 3.91
CA SER A 212 23.42 3.79 3.51
C SER A 212 23.01 2.41 4.04
N GLU A 213 23.29 1.32 3.29
CA GLU A 213 22.95 -0.04 3.75
C GLU A 213 23.69 -0.45 5.04
N ASP A 214 24.92 0.05 5.24
CA ASP A 214 25.69 -0.19 6.46
C ASP A 214 24.97 0.34 7.71
N GLU A 215 24.21 1.44 7.58
CA GLU A 215 23.45 2.05 8.66
C GLU A 215 22.07 1.39 8.81
N VAL A 216 21.34 1.20 7.71
CA VAL A 216 19.92 0.85 7.78
C VAL A 216 19.64 -0.64 7.79
N CYS A 217 20.51 -1.49 7.26
CA CYS A 217 20.24 -2.92 7.24
C CYS A 217 20.22 -3.56 8.64
N PRO A 218 21.14 -3.22 9.57
CA PRO A 218 21.04 -3.70 10.96
C PRO A 218 19.78 -3.19 11.68
N LEU A 219 19.33 -1.98 11.35
CA LEU A 219 18.10 -1.40 11.91
C LEU A 219 16.85 -2.09 11.34
N LEU A 220 16.82 -2.34 10.04
CA LEU A 220 15.76 -3.07 9.36
C LEU A 220 15.63 -4.50 9.90
N GLU A 221 16.75 -5.21 10.09
CA GLU A 221 16.73 -6.55 10.66
C GLU A 221 16.10 -6.59 12.06
N LYS A 222 16.39 -5.60 12.91
CA LYS A 222 15.73 -5.46 14.22
C LYS A 222 14.23 -5.20 14.05
N ALA A 223 13.84 -4.30 13.14
CA ALA A 223 12.43 -4.01 12.88
C ALA A 223 11.68 -5.25 12.38
N LEU A 224 12.20 -5.97 11.39
CA LEU A 224 11.61 -7.20 10.84
C LEU A 224 11.47 -8.30 11.89
N LYS A 225 12.47 -8.43 12.78
CA LYS A 225 12.40 -9.38 13.90
C LYS A 225 11.27 -9.05 14.87
N GLU A 226 11.13 -7.78 15.27
CA GLU A 226 10.03 -7.36 16.14
C GLU A 226 8.66 -7.46 15.45
N LEU A 227 8.61 -7.17 14.14
CA LEU A 227 7.42 -7.31 13.30
C LEU A 227 7.05 -8.76 13.00
N GLN A 228 7.99 -9.71 13.17
CA GLN A 228 7.82 -11.14 12.84
C GLN A 228 7.52 -11.40 11.36
N VAL A 229 8.21 -10.68 10.47
CA VAL A 229 8.10 -10.83 9.01
C VAL A 229 9.49 -10.97 8.39
N ASP A 230 9.56 -11.51 7.16
CA ASP A 230 10.81 -11.73 6.45
C ASP A 230 11.29 -10.49 5.69
N ARG A 231 10.34 -9.65 5.25
CA ARG A 231 10.59 -8.51 4.37
C ARG A 231 9.58 -7.39 4.55
N MET A 232 10.00 -6.18 4.18
CA MET A 232 9.20 -4.97 4.17
C MET A 232 9.12 -4.41 2.74
N VAL A 233 7.90 -4.17 2.27
CA VAL A 233 7.58 -3.62 0.95
C VAL A 233 7.08 -2.19 1.14
N MET A 234 7.71 -1.23 0.45
CA MET A 234 7.57 0.21 0.70
C MET A 234 7.38 0.98 -0.61
N GLY A 235 6.46 1.96 -0.59
CA GLY A 235 6.29 2.99 -1.61
C GLY A 235 7.03 4.29 -1.25
N HIS A 236 6.36 5.44 -1.40
CA HIS A 236 6.71 6.81 -0.95
C HIS A 236 7.98 7.46 -1.54
N THR A 237 9.03 6.67 -1.73
CA THR A 237 10.34 7.11 -2.21
C THR A 237 10.55 6.64 -3.63
N VAL A 238 10.17 7.50 -4.56
CA VAL A 238 10.26 7.31 -6.00
C VAL A 238 11.64 6.84 -6.46
N GLN A 239 11.69 5.64 -7.03
CA GLN A 239 12.81 5.10 -7.78
C GLN A 239 12.78 5.69 -9.20
N ARG A 240 13.49 6.81 -9.39
CA ARG A 240 13.38 7.65 -10.60
C ARG A 240 13.81 7.01 -11.93
N ASP A 241 14.46 5.85 -11.89
CA ASP A 241 14.81 5.07 -13.08
C ASP A 241 13.72 4.07 -13.49
N GLY A 242 12.55 4.09 -12.84
CA GLY A 242 11.43 3.23 -13.18
C GLY A 242 11.62 1.77 -12.75
N HIS A 243 12.57 1.49 -11.85
CA HIS A 243 12.90 0.12 -11.45
C HIS A 243 12.64 -0.17 -9.97
N ILE A 244 11.90 -1.25 -9.71
CA ILE A 244 11.75 -1.81 -8.37
C ILE A 244 13.12 -2.25 -7.88
N ARG A 245 13.46 -1.86 -6.64
CA ARG A 245 14.75 -2.17 -6.02
C ARG A 245 14.59 -3.01 -4.77
N THR A 246 15.54 -3.92 -4.58
CA THR A 246 15.73 -4.63 -3.32
C THR A 246 16.97 -4.11 -2.61
N ARG A 247 16.89 -4.02 -1.29
CA ARG A 247 17.96 -3.59 -0.39
C ARG A 247 18.13 -4.59 0.75
N CYS A 248 19.27 -4.55 1.43
CA CYS A 248 19.53 -5.36 2.62
C CYS A 248 19.34 -6.87 2.41
N GLY A 249 19.89 -7.39 1.31
CA GLY A 249 19.76 -8.80 0.94
C GLY A 249 18.33 -9.22 0.59
N GLY A 250 17.49 -8.32 0.05
CA GLY A 250 16.11 -8.64 -0.33
C GLY A 250 15.06 -8.40 0.77
N ARG A 251 15.48 -7.88 1.93
CA ARG A 251 14.59 -7.62 3.08
C ARG A 251 13.82 -6.32 2.98
N ALA A 252 14.32 -5.34 2.23
CA ALA A 252 13.60 -4.11 1.90
C ALA A 252 13.32 -4.07 0.40
N ILE A 253 12.08 -3.79 0.02
CA ILE A 253 11.64 -3.75 -1.38
C ILE A 253 10.97 -2.40 -1.63
N LEU A 254 11.55 -1.61 -2.54
CA LEU A 254 11.08 -0.27 -2.90
C LEU A 254 10.30 -0.38 -4.21
N ILE A 255 8.98 -0.17 -4.13
CA ILE A 255 8.04 -0.41 -5.24
C ILE A 255 7.42 0.87 -5.81
N ASP A 256 7.62 2.02 -5.18
CA ASP A 256 7.31 3.32 -5.80
C ASP A 256 8.37 3.63 -6.86
N ILE A 257 8.02 3.35 -8.12
CA ILE A 257 8.87 3.57 -9.29
C ILE A 257 8.46 4.81 -10.09
N GLY A 258 7.55 5.64 -9.56
CA GLY A 258 7.00 6.79 -10.29
C GLY A 258 5.99 6.38 -11.37
N ILE A 259 4.96 5.61 -10.96
CA ILE A 259 3.87 5.14 -11.84
C ILE A 259 3.16 6.30 -12.51
N SER A 260 2.84 7.35 -11.76
CA SER A 260 2.16 8.51 -12.31
C SER A 260 3.03 9.31 -13.28
N HIS A 261 2.39 9.82 -14.34
CA HIS A 261 2.99 10.72 -15.31
C HIS A 261 3.64 11.98 -14.70
N VAL A 262 3.26 12.39 -13.49
CA VAL A 262 3.87 13.54 -12.81
C VAL A 262 5.29 13.28 -12.29
N TYR A 263 5.71 12.01 -12.22
CA TYR A 263 7.06 11.62 -11.81
C TYR A 263 7.87 11.01 -12.95
N GLY A 264 7.29 10.04 -13.65
CA GLY A 264 8.00 9.30 -14.70
C GLY A 264 7.08 8.53 -15.65
N GLY A 265 5.88 8.13 -15.21
CA GLY A 265 4.98 7.34 -16.03
C GLY A 265 5.50 5.92 -16.24
N TYR A 266 6.13 5.33 -15.22
CA TYR A 266 6.75 4.01 -15.31
C TYR A 266 5.80 2.94 -14.74
N PRO A 267 5.06 2.20 -15.58
CA PRO A 267 4.13 1.21 -15.08
C PRO A 267 4.88 -0.06 -14.66
N GLY A 268 4.61 -0.54 -13.45
CA GLY A 268 5.24 -1.75 -12.92
C GLY A 268 4.59 -2.21 -11.62
N ALA A 269 4.76 -3.48 -11.30
CA ALA A 269 4.27 -4.09 -10.07
C ALA A 269 5.28 -5.09 -9.51
N LEU A 270 5.25 -5.27 -8.19
CA LEU A 270 5.89 -6.37 -7.51
C LEU A 270 4.99 -7.60 -7.55
N GLU A 271 5.53 -8.77 -7.82
CA GLU A 271 4.86 -10.06 -7.66
C GLU A 271 5.59 -10.88 -6.61
N ILE A 272 4.82 -11.47 -5.69
CA ILE A 272 5.32 -12.39 -4.66
C ILE A 272 4.51 -13.68 -4.72
N MET A 273 5.21 -14.82 -4.73
CA MET A 273 4.65 -16.16 -4.58
C MET A 273 5.56 -16.97 -3.65
N GLY A 274 5.17 -17.08 -2.39
CA GLY A 274 6.02 -17.63 -1.33
C GLY A 274 7.33 -16.85 -1.19
N ASP A 275 8.45 -17.51 -1.48
CA ASP A 275 9.79 -16.92 -1.42
C ASP A 275 10.25 -16.32 -2.75
N GLN A 276 9.52 -16.52 -3.84
CA GLN A 276 9.84 -15.93 -5.15
C GLN A 276 9.30 -14.51 -5.23
N ILE A 277 10.13 -13.60 -5.75
CA ILE A 277 9.81 -12.19 -5.87
C ILE A 277 10.28 -11.70 -7.23
N ALA A 278 9.40 -11.06 -7.99
CA ALA A 278 9.74 -10.47 -9.28
C ALA A 278 9.15 -9.08 -9.46
N ALA A 279 9.82 -8.25 -10.26
CA ALA A 279 9.23 -7.07 -10.84
C ALA A 279 8.56 -7.44 -12.17
N ILE A 280 7.31 -7.01 -12.36
CA ILE A 280 6.56 -7.13 -13.61
C ILE A 280 6.45 -5.74 -14.23
N TYR A 281 6.88 -5.62 -15.48
CA TYR A 281 6.73 -4.44 -16.32
C TYR A 281 5.96 -4.81 -17.60
N ASP A 282 5.62 -3.82 -18.40
CA ASP A 282 4.96 -4.01 -19.70
C ASP A 282 5.75 -4.89 -20.68
N ASN A 283 7.08 -4.88 -20.57
CA ASN A 283 8.01 -5.54 -21.47
C ASN A 283 8.64 -6.82 -20.89
N GLY A 284 8.27 -7.22 -19.68
CA GLY A 284 8.77 -8.47 -19.11
C GLY A 284 8.72 -8.56 -17.59
N ARG A 285 9.17 -9.71 -17.11
CA ARG A 285 9.24 -10.07 -15.70
C ARG A 285 10.70 -10.31 -15.30
N ARG A 286 11.14 -9.72 -14.21
CA ARG A 286 12.52 -9.80 -13.69
C ARG A 286 12.53 -10.27 -12.25
N GLU A 287 13.17 -11.41 -11.99
CA GLU A 287 13.39 -11.90 -10.62
C GLU A 287 14.20 -10.90 -9.80
N LEU A 288 13.87 -10.79 -8.52
CA LEU A 288 14.50 -9.92 -7.54
C LEU A 288 15.18 -10.76 -6.45
N LEU A 289 16.07 -10.10 -5.70
CA LEU A 289 16.83 -10.74 -4.63
C LEU A 289 15.93 -11.00 -3.41
N THR A 290 16.07 -12.16 -2.77
CA THR A 290 15.22 -12.61 -1.66
C THR A 290 16.05 -12.89 -0.40
N PRO A 291 15.49 -12.71 0.82
CA PRO A 291 16.24 -12.92 2.07
C PRO A 291 16.82 -14.33 2.26
N THR A 292 16.24 -15.34 1.62
CA THR A 292 16.63 -16.76 1.72
C THR A 292 17.62 -17.21 0.64
N GLY A 293 18.13 -16.29 -0.17
CA GLY A 293 18.89 -16.58 -1.39
C GLY A 293 19.92 -17.71 -1.30
N GLN A 294 19.59 -18.87 -1.88
CA GLN A 294 20.54 -19.56 -2.74
C GLN A 294 20.23 -19.17 -4.18
N ASN A 295 21.17 -18.43 -4.76
CA ASN A 295 21.25 -18.17 -6.18
C ASN A 295 21.54 -19.50 -6.89
N THR A 296 20.53 -20.21 -7.42
CA THR A 296 20.79 -21.21 -8.47
C THR A 296 20.97 -20.46 -9.80
N ARG A 297 22.11 -19.82 -9.95
CA ARG A 297 22.77 -19.63 -11.24
C ARG A 297 24.26 -19.47 -10.97
N HIS A 298 24.92 -20.62 -11.03
CA HIS A 298 26.34 -20.75 -11.25
C HIS A 298 26.76 -19.97 -12.49
N ASP A 299 27.95 -19.37 -12.40
CA ASP A 299 28.82 -19.10 -13.54
C ASP A 299 28.96 -20.34 -14.44
N GLU A 300 29.12 -20.08 -15.75
CA GLU A 300 29.53 -20.93 -16.90
C GLU A 300 28.57 -20.64 -18.08
N LEU A 301 28.92 -20.00 -19.20
CA LEU A 301 30.18 -19.65 -19.90
C LEU A 301 30.02 -18.32 -20.64
#